data_AF-A0A4Y6S035-F1
#
_entry.id   AF-A0A4Y6S035-F1
#
_cell.length_a   1.000
_cell.length_b   1.000
_cell.length_c   1.000
_cell.angle_alpha   90.00
_cell.angle_beta   90.00
_cell.angle_gamma   90.00
#
_symmetry.space_group_name_H-M   'P 1'
#
loop_
_entity.id
_entity.type
_entity.pdbx_description
1 polymer ?
#
loop_
_entity_poly.entity_id
_entity_poly.type
_entity_poly.pdbx_seq_one_letter_code
_entity_poly.pdbx_strand_id
1 'polypeptide(L)'
;MCGFCHHPMCDGVDHFRASSGNDSETSASNSGTPIDQIITQLNRGDYSWTTSGPITYSFATSLPAYAFGEDQYTGFRAFSEQQEGMARLALSTWSDVADITFEETVGGVGDISFANSSSLAYYSAAHAYLPGTSAWSGDVWVNSTVGFNINPEVGNYGFKVLVHELGHSIGQLHPGDYNAGSGRLSYARNAEYAEDSQQYSIMSYWDEDNTGAEYGTSYAQTPMLHDIAAIQAKYGANMETRTGDTVYGFNSNTDSPLFDFAQNREPVLSIWDAAGIDTLDFSGFSEDTVLDLNPGGFSSTAGLVNNISIAFGADIENAVTGRGNDVILGNALNNVVDAGAGRDTFVIQADQDAATVYVFDTRPIVIHSAQGTDQLTSIETISFADTDVDVASQTSISLLEYAASHADVAEAFGTDEDLLYTHLVEHGLNEGRTIDFSALDYIASHRDLIEVYGADIEAGVLHYLEFGLAEGRGITFDAAAFLDANPDLVDVQGMSLSAAQLYIEM
;
A
#
# COMPACT_ATOMS: atom_id res chain seq x y z
N MET A 1 -19.74 -10.61 -31.51
CA MET A 1 -18.66 -11.63 -31.57
C MET A 1 -17.42 -10.95 -32.14
N CYS A 2 -16.24 -11.33 -31.64
CA CYS A 2 -15.08 -10.49 -31.31
C CYS A 2 -15.34 -9.68 -30.04
N GLY A 3 -14.73 -9.94 -28.89
CA GLY A 3 -13.77 -10.96 -28.50
C GLY A 3 -13.33 -10.60 -27.09
N PHE A 4 -13.88 -11.31 -26.10
CA PHE A 4 -13.54 -11.18 -24.69
C PHE A 4 -12.06 -11.56 -24.50
N CYS A 5 -11.22 -10.59 -24.11
CA CYS A 5 -10.09 -10.88 -23.23
C CYS A 5 -10.63 -10.73 -21.80
N HIS A 6 -10.76 -11.85 -21.12
CA HIS A 6 -11.14 -11.96 -19.71
C HIS A 6 -9.88 -12.43 -18.99
N HIS A 7 -9.09 -11.47 -18.49
CA HIS A 7 -8.11 -11.56 -17.39
C HIS A 7 -7.38 -10.20 -17.33
N PRO A 8 -7.65 -9.33 -16.33
CA PRO A 8 -6.88 -8.10 -16.14
C PRO A 8 -5.48 -8.34 -15.54
N MET A 9 -5.16 -9.54 -15.05
CA MET A 9 -3.86 -9.88 -14.46
C MET A 9 -2.74 -10.12 -15.51
N CYS A 10 -2.83 -9.51 -16.69
CA CYS A 10 -1.76 -9.61 -17.68
C CYS A 10 -0.69 -8.54 -17.42
N ASP A 11 0.36 -8.98 -16.74
CA ASP A 11 1.64 -8.33 -16.44
C ASP A 11 1.56 -7.11 -15.51
N GLY A 12 1.53 -7.36 -14.18
CA GLY A 12 1.53 -6.31 -13.16
C GLY A 12 2.72 -5.35 -13.26
N VAL A 13 3.82 -5.75 -13.92
CA VAL A 13 4.94 -4.85 -14.22
C VAL A 13 4.57 -3.81 -15.27
N ASP A 14 3.82 -4.19 -16.31
CA ASP A 14 3.33 -3.24 -17.34
C ASP A 14 2.34 -2.24 -16.74
N HIS A 15 1.57 -2.65 -15.73
CA HIS A 15 0.70 -1.75 -14.96
C HIS A 15 1.49 -0.59 -14.35
N PHE A 16 2.67 -0.86 -13.80
CA PHE A 16 3.52 0.17 -13.19
C PHE A 16 4.38 0.92 -14.22
N ARG A 17 4.88 0.26 -15.26
CA ARG A 17 5.70 0.89 -16.33
C ARG A 17 4.90 1.86 -17.20
N ALA A 18 3.60 1.65 -17.40
CA ALA A 18 2.76 2.57 -18.17
C ALA A 18 2.60 3.95 -17.51
N SER A 19 2.90 4.09 -16.21
CA SER A 19 2.78 5.37 -15.49
C SER A 19 4.00 6.29 -15.63
N SER A 20 5.15 5.79 -16.09
CA SER A 20 6.43 6.53 -16.16
C SER A 20 6.87 6.96 -17.57
N GLY A 21 6.07 6.66 -18.61
CA GLY A 21 6.41 6.96 -20.00
C GLY A 21 6.52 8.45 -20.33
N ASN A 22 7.74 8.94 -20.51
CA ASN A 22 8.08 10.28 -21.01
C ASN A 22 7.82 10.38 -22.53
N ASP A 23 6.56 10.32 -22.97
CA ASP A 23 6.19 10.48 -24.38
C ASP A 23 6.02 11.96 -24.76
N SER A 24 7.17 12.54 -25.13
CA SER A 24 7.24 13.79 -25.89
C SER A 24 6.85 13.58 -27.36
N GLU A 25 5.58 13.28 -27.64
CA GLU A 25 4.87 13.66 -28.88
C GLU A 25 3.41 13.15 -28.84
N THR A 26 2.48 14.06 -28.53
CA THR A 26 1.01 13.87 -28.59
C THR A 26 0.39 12.80 -27.68
N SER A 27 0.75 12.78 -26.40
CA SER A 27 -0.06 12.12 -25.38
C SER A 27 -1.22 13.05 -24.98
N ALA A 28 -2.46 12.63 -25.25
CA ALA A 28 -3.58 13.09 -24.43
C ALA A 28 -3.33 12.49 -23.04
N SER A 29 -2.76 13.31 -22.16
CA SER A 29 -2.38 12.95 -20.80
C SER A 29 -3.55 12.31 -20.07
N ASN A 30 -3.36 11.05 -19.66
CA ASN A 30 -4.22 10.33 -18.73
C ASN A 30 -4.00 10.87 -17.30
N SER A 31 -3.99 12.19 -17.13
CA SER A 31 -3.96 12.82 -15.81
C SER A 31 -5.40 12.84 -15.32
N GLY A 32 -5.69 12.00 -14.33
CA GLY A 32 -6.99 11.99 -13.66
C GLY A 32 -7.41 13.37 -13.15
N THR A 33 -8.66 13.50 -12.75
CA THR A 33 -9.20 14.77 -12.24
C THR A 33 -8.36 15.26 -11.05
N PRO A 34 -7.89 16.52 -11.04
CA PRO A 34 -7.10 17.05 -9.93
C PRO A 34 -7.84 16.91 -8.59
N ILE A 35 -7.12 16.47 -7.54
CA ILE A 35 -7.72 16.16 -6.24
C ILE A 35 -8.43 17.36 -5.59
N ASP A 36 -7.96 18.59 -5.84
CA ASP A 36 -8.60 19.82 -5.35
C ASP A 36 -10.00 20.05 -5.96
N GLN A 37 -10.20 19.65 -7.22
CA GLN A 37 -11.51 19.71 -7.89
C GLN A 37 -12.45 18.67 -7.30
N ILE A 38 -11.95 17.45 -7.06
CA ILE A 38 -12.71 16.37 -6.43
C ILE A 38 -13.14 16.76 -5.01
N ILE A 39 -12.21 17.28 -4.19
CA ILE A 39 -12.49 17.78 -2.84
C ILE A 39 -13.57 18.86 -2.90
N THR A 40 -13.43 19.83 -3.80
CA THR A 40 -14.41 20.91 -3.98
C THR A 40 -15.79 20.35 -4.33
N GLN A 41 -15.83 19.33 -5.19
CA GLN A 41 -17.06 18.74 -5.67
C GLN A 41 -17.79 17.93 -4.58
N LEU A 42 -17.07 17.08 -3.83
CA LEU A 42 -17.63 16.31 -2.71
C LEU A 42 -18.10 17.21 -1.55
N ASN A 43 -17.42 18.34 -1.33
CA ASN A 43 -17.73 19.29 -0.26
C ASN A 43 -18.59 20.48 -0.71
N ARG A 44 -19.16 20.46 -1.92
CA ARG A 44 -19.94 21.58 -2.44
C ARG A 44 -21.10 21.94 -1.49
N GLY A 45 -21.38 23.22 -1.34
CA GLY A 45 -22.43 23.71 -0.42
C GLY A 45 -22.03 23.88 1.04
N ASP A 46 -20.79 23.51 1.42
CA ASP A 46 -20.18 23.85 2.72
C ASP A 46 -20.97 23.38 3.95
N TYR A 47 -21.58 22.20 3.85
CA TYR A 47 -22.26 21.56 4.97
C TYR A 47 -21.21 21.01 5.95
N SER A 48 -21.26 21.44 7.21
CA SER A 48 -20.38 20.93 8.26
C SER A 48 -21.01 21.12 9.65
N TRP A 49 -20.58 20.30 10.60
CA TRP A 49 -20.82 20.55 12.02
C TRP A 49 -19.77 21.52 12.56
N THR A 50 -20.16 22.41 13.49
CA THR A 50 -19.18 23.23 14.22
C THR A 50 -18.51 22.39 15.31
N THR A 51 -17.24 22.04 15.16
CA THR A 51 -16.52 21.11 16.05
C THR A 51 -15.91 21.80 17.29
N SER A 52 -16.74 22.43 18.14
CA SER A 52 -16.27 22.86 19.48
C SER A 52 -16.30 21.73 20.53
N GLY A 53 -16.68 20.53 20.12
CA GLY A 53 -16.89 19.33 20.94
C GLY A 53 -17.28 18.14 20.04
N PRO A 54 -17.56 16.96 20.62
CA PRO A 54 -17.93 15.78 19.85
C PRO A 54 -19.25 15.98 19.10
N ILE A 55 -19.35 15.38 17.91
CA ILE A 55 -20.62 15.19 17.22
C ILE A 55 -21.36 14.08 17.95
N THR A 56 -22.51 14.40 18.51
CA THR A 56 -23.28 13.42 19.28
C THR A 56 -24.12 12.54 18.37
N TYR A 57 -24.29 11.27 18.73
CA TYR A 57 -25.20 10.37 18.02
C TYR A 57 -26.16 9.64 18.95
N SER A 58 -27.22 9.08 18.38
CA SER A 58 -28.25 8.34 19.12
C SER A 58 -28.93 7.29 18.23
N PHE A 59 -29.52 6.27 18.85
CA PHE A 59 -30.41 5.31 18.19
C PHE A 59 -31.86 5.62 18.58
N ALA A 60 -32.69 5.96 17.58
CA ALA A 60 -34.06 6.36 17.84
C ALA A 60 -34.88 5.21 18.42
N THR A 61 -35.49 5.43 19.59
CA THR A 61 -36.40 4.46 20.25
C THR A 61 -37.89 4.76 20.01
N SER A 62 -38.19 5.92 19.43
CA SER A 62 -39.53 6.36 19.03
C SER A 62 -39.46 7.26 17.80
N LEU A 63 -40.56 7.33 17.03
CA LEU A 63 -40.65 8.19 15.85
C LEU A 63 -40.36 9.66 16.20
N PRO A 64 -39.38 10.32 15.54
CA PRO A 64 -39.06 11.72 15.77
C PRO A 64 -40.24 12.66 15.46
N ALA A 65 -40.30 13.80 16.15
CA ALA A 65 -41.44 14.71 16.06
C ALA A 65 -41.66 15.28 14.65
N TYR A 66 -40.58 15.54 13.91
CA TYR A 66 -40.67 16.07 12.54
C TYR A 66 -41.20 15.03 11.55
N ALA A 67 -41.16 13.75 11.89
CA ALA A 67 -41.55 12.64 11.02
C ALA A 67 -43.03 12.24 11.20
N PHE A 68 -43.76 12.87 12.13
CA PHE A 68 -45.19 12.59 12.32
C PHE A 68 -46.03 13.05 11.12
N GLY A 69 -46.80 12.13 10.55
CA GLY A 69 -47.70 12.41 9.43
C GLY A 69 -47.05 12.33 8.04
N GLU A 70 -45.75 12.03 7.99
CA GLU A 70 -45.02 11.77 6.75
C GLU A 70 -45.12 10.29 6.38
N ASP A 71 -45.67 10.00 5.19
CA ASP A 71 -45.95 8.62 4.74
C ASP A 71 -44.68 7.73 4.79
N GLN A 72 -43.53 8.30 4.45
CA GLN A 72 -42.25 7.59 4.38
C GLN A 72 -41.72 7.10 5.74
N TYR A 73 -42.26 7.60 6.86
CA TYR A 73 -41.83 7.25 8.21
C TYR A 73 -42.88 6.49 9.03
N THR A 74 -44.04 6.18 8.43
CA THR A 74 -45.14 5.41 9.06
C THR A 74 -44.73 4.01 9.51
N GLY A 75 -43.66 3.46 8.92
CA GLY A 75 -43.10 2.14 9.20
C GLY A 75 -41.92 2.15 10.18
N PHE A 76 -41.82 3.16 11.06
CA PHE A 76 -40.70 3.30 11.99
C PHE A 76 -40.38 2.04 12.79
N ARG A 77 -39.08 1.76 12.91
CA ARG A 77 -38.52 0.77 13.83
C ARG A 77 -37.21 1.31 14.42
N ALA A 78 -36.94 0.93 15.67
CA ALA A 78 -35.61 1.14 16.23
C ALA A 78 -34.57 0.27 15.49
N PHE A 79 -33.30 0.65 15.59
CA PHE A 79 -32.20 -0.22 15.17
C PHE A 79 -32.15 -1.48 16.05
N SER A 80 -31.73 -2.59 15.46
CA SER A 80 -31.37 -3.79 16.21
C SER A 80 -29.96 -3.68 16.76
N GLU A 81 -29.60 -4.50 17.76
CA GLU A 81 -28.24 -4.55 18.32
C GLU A 81 -27.15 -4.74 17.25
N GLN A 82 -27.40 -5.57 16.22
CA GLN A 82 -26.50 -5.75 15.08
C GLN A 82 -26.31 -4.44 14.29
N GLN A 83 -27.40 -3.73 13.99
CA GLN A 83 -27.34 -2.46 13.29
C GLN A 83 -26.65 -1.38 14.13
N GLU A 84 -26.90 -1.34 15.44
CA GLU A 84 -26.19 -0.42 16.33
C GLU A 84 -24.69 -0.70 16.37
N GLY A 85 -24.29 -1.98 16.47
CA GLY A 85 -22.89 -2.39 16.43
C GLY A 85 -22.19 -1.97 15.14
N MET A 86 -22.82 -2.22 13.99
CA MET A 86 -22.27 -1.81 12.69
C MET A 86 -22.31 -0.30 12.46
N ALA A 87 -23.29 0.42 13.01
CA ALA A 87 -23.30 1.88 12.95
C ALA A 87 -22.15 2.48 13.77
N ARG A 88 -21.83 1.90 14.94
CA ARG A 88 -20.65 2.30 15.73
C ARG A 88 -19.34 2.04 14.99
N LEU A 89 -19.24 0.90 14.29
CA LEU A 89 -18.09 0.62 13.41
C LEU A 89 -18.01 1.60 12.23
N ALA A 90 -19.14 1.93 11.59
CA ALA A 90 -19.16 2.92 10.51
C ALA A 90 -18.77 4.32 11.00
N LEU A 91 -19.19 4.73 12.20
CA LEU A 91 -18.72 5.97 12.85
C LEU A 91 -17.20 5.96 13.05
N SER A 92 -16.62 4.83 13.48
CA SER A 92 -15.16 4.74 13.68
C SER A 92 -14.39 4.91 12.37
N THR A 93 -14.90 4.40 11.24
CA THR A 93 -14.22 4.59 9.94
C THR A 93 -14.05 6.05 9.55
N TRP A 94 -14.97 6.93 9.96
CA TRP A 94 -14.89 8.36 9.68
C TRP A 94 -14.05 9.11 10.72
N SER A 95 -14.15 8.76 12.01
CA SER A 95 -13.31 9.37 13.05
C SER A 95 -11.85 8.95 12.96
N ASP A 96 -11.56 7.77 12.39
CA ASP A 96 -10.19 7.33 12.17
C ASP A 96 -9.47 8.24 11.16
N VAL A 97 -10.16 8.75 10.15
CA VAL A 97 -9.52 9.47 9.03
C VAL A 97 -9.55 10.99 9.18
N ALA A 98 -10.49 11.52 9.98
CA ALA A 98 -10.71 12.96 10.14
C ALA A 98 -10.78 13.36 11.61
N ASP A 99 -10.41 14.61 11.92
CA ASP A 99 -10.46 15.19 13.28
C ASP A 99 -11.92 15.45 13.74
N ILE A 100 -12.62 14.33 13.95
CA ILE A 100 -14.02 14.24 14.35
C ILE A 100 -14.10 13.21 15.49
N THR A 101 -14.72 13.60 16.59
CA THR A 101 -15.06 12.66 17.67
C THR A 101 -16.57 12.42 17.69
N PHE A 102 -16.99 11.16 17.77
CA PHE A 102 -18.38 10.79 17.94
C PHE A 102 -18.68 10.33 19.37
N GLU A 103 -19.77 10.84 19.97
CA GLU A 103 -20.19 10.46 21.32
C GLU A 103 -21.66 10.00 21.34
N GLU A 104 -21.93 8.80 21.88
CA GLU A 104 -23.30 8.32 22.01
C GLU A 104 -24.03 9.04 23.15
N THR A 105 -25.20 9.59 22.87
CA THR A 105 -26.04 10.25 23.88
C THR A 105 -26.98 9.28 24.57
N VAL A 106 -27.00 9.30 25.90
CA VAL A 106 -27.93 8.49 26.71
C VAL A 106 -29.16 9.30 27.08
N GLY A 107 -30.32 8.96 26.51
CA GLY A 107 -31.61 9.54 26.89
C GLY A 107 -31.95 10.89 26.22
N GLY A 108 -31.25 11.25 25.15
CA GLY A 108 -31.50 12.43 24.31
C GLY A 108 -31.49 12.10 22.82
N VAL A 109 -31.67 13.12 21.99
CA VAL A 109 -31.47 13.04 20.53
C VAL A 109 -30.11 13.68 20.26
N GLY A 110 -29.19 12.90 19.66
CA GLY A 110 -27.89 13.41 19.23
C GLY A 110 -27.99 14.28 17.98
N ASP A 111 -26.87 14.86 17.57
CA ASP A 111 -26.73 15.57 16.28
C ASP A 111 -27.03 14.64 15.09
N ILE A 112 -26.74 13.34 15.24
CA ILE A 112 -27.08 12.28 14.30
C ILE A 112 -27.99 11.27 15.00
N SER A 113 -29.19 11.00 14.46
CA SER A 113 -30.04 9.91 14.92
C SER A 113 -30.23 8.82 13.86
N PHE A 114 -30.04 7.56 14.24
CA PHE A 114 -30.26 6.42 13.37
C PHE A 114 -31.65 5.80 13.61
N ALA A 115 -32.38 5.57 12.52
CA ALA A 115 -33.70 4.95 12.55
C ALA A 115 -33.96 4.07 11.34
N ASN A 116 -34.82 3.07 11.50
CA ASN A 116 -35.35 2.28 10.40
C ASN A 116 -36.73 2.79 9.99
N SER A 117 -37.07 2.68 8.70
CA SER A 117 -38.46 2.74 8.24
C SER A 117 -38.74 1.63 7.24
N SER A 118 -39.92 1.01 7.32
CA SER A 118 -40.41 0.06 6.30
C SER A 118 -41.21 0.73 5.18
N SER A 119 -41.31 2.06 5.20
CA SER A 119 -42.12 2.87 4.29
C SER A 119 -41.30 3.84 3.45
N LEU A 120 -39.95 3.78 3.50
CA LEU A 120 -39.11 4.59 2.61
C LEU A 120 -39.48 4.31 1.15
N ALA A 121 -39.26 5.30 0.28
CA ALA A 121 -39.57 5.17 -1.14
C ALA A 121 -38.96 3.88 -1.71
N TYR A 122 -39.72 3.17 -2.55
CA TYR A 122 -39.49 1.77 -2.98
C TYR A 122 -38.09 1.45 -3.57
N TYR A 123 -37.28 2.46 -3.89
CA TYR A 123 -35.93 2.32 -4.45
C TYR A 123 -34.81 2.95 -3.60
N SER A 124 -35.11 3.45 -2.40
CA SER A 124 -34.09 3.97 -1.47
C SER A 124 -33.68 2.85 -0.51
N ALA A 125 -32.40 2.50 -0.51
CA ALA A 125 -31.81 1.62 0.49
C ALA A 125 -31.70 2.35 1.85
N ALA A 126 -31.37 3.64 1.81
CA ALA A 126 -31.41 4.56 2.93
C ALA A 126 -31.41 6.01 2.39
N HIS A 127 -31.46 6.96 3.32
CA HIS A 127 -31.08 8.35 3.08
C HIS A 127 -30.62 8.99 4.39
N ALA A 128 -29.86 10.06 4.27
CA ALA A 128 -29.46 10.90 5.38
C ALA A 128 -29.69 12.38 5.08
N TYR A 129 -29.70 13.18 6.15
CA TYR A 129 -29.75 14.64 6.05
C TYR A 129 -28.37 15.23 6.34
N LEU A 130 -27.97 16.21 5.55
CA LEU A 130 -26.74 16.97 5.74
C LEU A 130 -26.72 17.70 7.10
N PRO A 131 -25.52 18.08 7.60
CA PRO A 131 -25.36 18.95 8.77
C PRO A 131 -26.21 20.22 8.67
N GLY A 132 -26.75 20.65 9.81
CA GLY A 132 -27.64 21.81 9.87
C GLY A 132 -28.24 22.05 11.25
N THR A 133 -29.18 23.00 11.33
CA THR A 133 -29.82 23.41 12.59
C THR A 133 -31.27 22.94 12.73
N SER A 134 -31.77 22.20 11.75
CA SER A 134 -33.11 21.62 11.79
C SER A 134 -33.12 20.33 12.60
N ALA A 135 -34.27 19.96 13.16
CA ALA A 135 -34.41 18.77 14.00
C ALA A 135 -34.20 17.42 13.29
N TRP A 136 -34.08 17.43 11.96
CA TRP A 136 -33.78 16.26 11.13
C TRP A 136 -32.34 16.28 10.60
N SER A 137 -31.57 17.33 10.84
CA SER A 137 -30.20 17.44 10.30
C SER A 137 -29.35 16.30 10.87
N GLY A 138 -28.50 15.70 10.05
CA GLY A 138 -27.67 14.56 10.47
C GLY A 138 -28.39 13.21 10.50
N ASP A 139 -29.72 13.15 10.64
CA ASP A 139 -30.42 11.88 10.82
C ASP A 139 -30.26 10.93 9.64
N VAL A 140 -30.09 9.64 9.96
CA VAL A 140 -29.95 8.52 9.02
C VAL A 140 -31.17 7.63 9.09
N TRP A 141 -31.82 7.42 7.95
CA TRP A 141 -32.98 6.55 7.81
C TRP A 141 -32.69 5.37 6.90
N VAL A 142 -32.80 4.16 7.44
CA VAL A 142 -32.50 2.93 6.71
C VAL A 142 -33.78 2.17 6.34
N ASN A 143 -33.83 1.65 5.10
CA ASN A 143 -34.95 0.86 4.63
C ASN A 143 -34.91 -0.54 5.25
N SER A 144 -35.86 -0.81 6.14
CA SER A 144 -35.96 -2.10 6.86
C SER A 144 -36.65 -3.22 6.07
N THR A 145 -37.00 -3.00 4.80
CA THR A 145 -37.62 -4.03 3.95
C THR A 145 -36.61 -4.89 3.18
N VAL A 146 -35.34 -4.47 3.14
CA VAL A 146 -34.27 -5.17 2.41
C VAL A 146 -33.32 -5.89 3.38
N GLY A 147 -32.95 -7.13 3.04
CA GLY A 147 -32.28 -8.04 3.97
C GLY A 147 -30.89 -7.59 4.43
N PHE A 148 -30.10 -6.99 3.54
CA PHE A 148 -28.75 -6.50 3.85
C PHE A 148 -28.76 -5.38 4.90
N ASN A 149 -29.80 -4.54 4.93
CA ASN A 149 -29.93 -3.46 5.91
C ASN A 149 -30.37 -3.96 7.29
N ILE A 150 -31.08 -5.09 7.34
CA ILE A 150 -31.49 -5.73 8.59
C ILE A 150 -30.31 -6.45 9.24
N ASN A 151 -29.40 -7.00 8.44
CA ASN A 151 -28.21 -7.72 8.91
C ASN A 151 -26.96 -7.12 8.24
N PRO A 152 -26.57 -5.87 8.58
CA PRO A 152 -25.33 -5.29 8.09
C PRO A 152 -24.15 -6.06 8.67
N GLU A 153 -23.16 -6.35 7.83
CA GLU A 153 -21.92 -7.04 8.15
C GLU A 153 -20.81 -6.46 7.27
N VAL A 154 -19.56 -6.49 7.76
CA VAL A 154 -18.38 -6.06 7.00
C VAL A 154 -18.37 -6.73 5.62
N GLY A 155 -18.10 -5.95 4.58
CA GLY A 155 -18.06 -6.40 3.19
C GLY A 155 -19.43 -6.51 2.49
N ASN A 156 -20.55 -6.39 3.21
CA ASN A 156 -21.88 -6.41 2.58
C ASN A 156 -22.44 -5.01 2.30
N TYR A 157 -23.44 -4.95 1.41
CA TYR A 157 -24.04 -3.67 0.99
C TYR A 157 -24.70 -2.88 2.13
N GLY A 158 -25.20 -3.55 3.17
CA GLY A 158 -25.81 -2.89 4.32
C GLY A 158 -24.80 -2.12 5.17
N PHE A 159 -23.58 -2.64 5.34
CA PHE A 159 -22.51 -1.91 6.00
C PHE A 159 -22.02 -0.73 5.14
N LYS A 160 -21.83 -0.93 3.83
CA LYS A 160 -21.54 0.16 2.87
C LYS A 160 -22.56 1.30 2.99
N VAL A 161 -23.86 0.98 3.07
CA VAL A 161 -24.93 1.98 3.25
C VAL A 161 -24.73 2.78 4.54
N LEU A 162 -24.39 2.16 5.66
CA LEU A 162 -24.16 2.90 6.90
C LEU A 162 -22.98 3.88 6.79
N VAL A 163 -21.87 3.47 6.17
CA VAL A 163 -20.70 4.33 5.95
C VAL A 163 -21.05 5.48 4.98
N HIS A 164 -21.76 5.19 3.89
CA HIS A 164 -22.23 6.18 2.92
C HIS A 164 -23.15 7.23 3.54
N GLU A 165 -24.20 6.80 4.24
CA GLU A 165 -25.17 7.73 4.82
C GLU A 165 -24.53 8.59 5.92
N LEU A 166 -23.56 8.03 6.65
CA LEU A 166 -22.75 8.82 7.58
C LEU A 166 -21.93 9.90 6.88
N GLY A 167 -21.40 9.63 5.68
CA GLY A 167 -20.75 10.64 4.84
C GLY A 167 -21.64 11.86 4.59
N HIS A 168 -22.91 11.63 4.25
CA HIS A 168 -23.91 12.71 4.16
C HIS A 168 -24.13 13.39 5.50
N SER A 169 -24.31 12.63 6.59
CA SER A 169 -24.53 13.18 7.94
C SER A 169 -23.39 14.07 8.44
N ILE A 170 -22.18 13.92 7.89
CA ILE A 170 -21.02 14.79 8.19
C ILE A 170 -20.67 15.75 7.05
N GLY A 171 -21.49 15.81 6.00
CA GLY A 171 -21.47 16.91 5.02
C GLY A 171 -20.74 16.63 3.71
N GLN A 172 -20.51 15.37 3.36
CA GLN A 172 -20.17 14.98 2.00
C GLN A 172 -21.42 14.81 1.14
N LEU A 173 -21.28 15.06 -0.16
CA LEU A 173 -22.33 14.84 -1.14
C LEU A 173 -21.91 13.74 -2.12
N HIS A 174 -22.86 13.23 -2.90
CA HIS A 174 -22.51 12.42 -4.06
C HIS A 174 -21.55 13.20 -4.99
N PRO A 175 -20.58 12.55 -5.64
CA PRO A 175 -19.64 13.21 -6.55
C PRO A 175 -20.29 14.01 -7.69
N GLY A 176 -21.47 13.62 -8.16
CA GLY A 176 -22.23 14.36 -9.18
C GLY A 176 -23.59 14.83 -8.70
N ASP A 177 -24.23 15.68 -9.50
CA ASP A 177 -25.60 16.17 -9.24
C ASP A 177 -26.65 15.14 -9.69
N TYR A 178 -26.65 13.99 -9.02
CA TYR A 178 -27.63 12.93 -9.17
C TYR A 178 -28.14 12.43 -7.82
N ASN A 179 -29.35 11.90 -7.83
CA ASN A 179 -30.03 11.33 -6.66
C ASN A 179 -30.92 10.17 -7.09
N ALA A 180 -31.11 9.17 -6.22
CA ALA A 180 -32.03 8.07 -6.46
C ALA A 180 -33.43 8.61 -6.80
N GLY A 181 -34.04 8.06 -7.87
CA GLY A 181 -35.36 8.49 -8.36
C GLY A 181 -35.36 9.60 -9.41
N SER A 182 -34.20 10.19 -9.77
CA SER A 182 -34.07 11.26 -10.79
C SER A 182 -34.20 10.81 -12.26
N GLY A 183 -34.93 9.73 -12.55
CA GLY A 183 -35.08 9.18 -13.90
C GLY A 183 -34.00 8.17 -14.29
N ARG A 184 -33.67 8.06 -15.58
CA ARG A 184 -32.76 7.01 -16.11
C ARG A 184 -31.29 7.41 -15.99
N LEU A 185 -30.75 7.24 -14.80
CA LEU A 185 -29.35 7.47 -14.44
C LEU A 185 -28.39 6.44 -15.09
N SER A 186 -27.18 6.85 -15.44
CA SER A 186 -26.05 5.98 -15.81
C SER A 186 -24.71 6.72 -15.72
N TYR A 187 -23.63 6.03 -15.33
CA TYR A 187 -22.27 6.57 -15.24
C TYR A 187 -21.89 7.46 -16.44
N ALA A 188 -21.92 6.89 -17.66
CA ALA A 188 -21.57 7.60 -18.90
C ALA A 188 -22.38 8.88 -19.22
N ARG A 189 -23.50 9.14 -18.52
CA ARG A 189 -24.33 10.34 -18.71
C ARG A 189 -24.29 11.31 -17.53
N ASN A 190 -23.94 10.82 -16.35
CA ASN A 190 -24.27 11.49 -15.09
C ASN A 190 -23.09 11.56 -14.13
N ALA A 191 -22.01 10.81 -14.36
CA ALA A 191 -20.77 11.01 -13.64
C ALA A 191 -20.20 12.40 -13.94
N GLU A 192 -19.80 13.12 -12.89
CA GLU A 192 -19.25 14.48 -13.03
C GLU A 192 -17.83 14.45 -13.56
N TYR A 193 -17.06 13.43 -13.14
CA TYR A 193 -15.68 13.18 -13.52
C TYR A 193 -15.44 11.67 -13.66
N ALA A 194 -14.33 11.28 -14.28
CA ALA A 194 -14.06 9.87 -14.61
C ALA A 194 -13.92 8.99 -13.37
N GLU A 195 -13.38 9.54 -12.30
CA GLU A 195 -13.19 8.84 -11.02
C GLU A 195 -14.45 8.85 -10.14
N ASP A 196 -15.59 9.33 -10.64
CA ASP A 196 -16.88 9.16 -9.95
C ASP A 196 -17.30 7.69 -10.05
N SER A 197 -16.76 6.87 -9.16
CA SER A 197 -17.10 5.46 -8.99
C SER A 197 -16.86 5.03 -7.55
N GLN A 198 -17.42 3.89 -7.19
CA GLN A 198 -17.23 3.25 -5.91
C GLN A 198 -15.77 2.83 -5.64
N GLN A 199 -14.90 2.87 -6.67
CA GLN A 199 -13.46 2.66 -6.46
C GLN A 199 -12.82 3.80 -5.67
N TYR A 200 -13.24 5.03 -5.96
CA TYR A 200 -12.62 6.22 -5.40
C TYR A 200 -13.45 6.88 -4.30
N SER A 201 -14.77 6.76 -4.35
CA SER A 201 -15.68 7.37 -3.38
C SER A 201 -16.85 6.45 -3.06
N ILE A 202 -17.02 6.11 -1.78
CA ILE A 202 -18.20 5.39 -1.27
C ILE A 202 -19.49 6.19 -1.47
N MET A 203 -19.37 7.52 -1.69
CA MET A 203 -20.47 8.41 -2.00
C MET A 203 -20.99 8.26 -3.45
N SER A 204 -20.27 7.53 -4.31
CA SER A 204 -20.69 7.31 -5.69
C SER A 204 -21.84 6.30 -5.83
N TYR A 205 -22.67 6.49 -6.86
CA TYR A 205 -23.68 5.52 -7.29
C TYR A 205 -23.15 4.54 -8.34
N TRP A 206 -21.98 4.80 -8.92
CA TRP A 206 -21.47 4.05 -10.05
C TRP A 206 -20.55 2.94 -9.57
N ASP A 207 -20.74 1.75 -10.11
CA ASP A 207 -19.96 0.59 -9.73
C ASP A 207 -18.48 0.80 -10.09
N GLU A 208 -17.61 0.19 -9.30
CA GLU A 208 -16.15 0.31 -9.36
C GLU A 208 -15.57 -0.13 -10.72
N ASP A 209 -16.28 -1.02 -11.42
CA ASP A 209 -15.90 -1.54 -12.74
C ASP A 209 -15.85 -0.46 -13.83
N ASN A 210 -16.55 0.67 -13.63
CA ASN A 210 -16.50 1.82 -14.53
C ASN A 210 -15.11 2.46 -14.59
N THR A 211 -14.28 2.23 -13.58
CA THR A 211 -12.90 2.72 -13.49
C THR A 211 -11.86 1.59 -13.41
N GLY A 212 -12.28 0.34 -13.63
CA GLY A 212 -11.39 -0.81 -13.79
C GLY A 212 -11.06 -1.59 -12.51
N ALA A 213 -11.72 -1.28 -11.40
CA ALA A 213 -11.69 -2.13 -10.21
C ALA A 213 -12.68 -3.31 -10.35
N GLU A 214 -12.46 -4.37 -9.57
CA GLU A 214 -13.36 -5.53 -9.50
C GLU A 214 -13.42 -6.02 -8.05
N TYR A 215 -14.57 -5.84 -7.38
CA TYR A 215 -14.74 -6.15 -5.96
C TYR A 215 -15.43 -7.50 -5.68
N GLY A 216 -15.69 -8.28 -6.73
CA GLY A 216 -16.31 -9.59 -6.61
C GLY A 216 -17.69 -9.50 -5.98
N THR A 217 -17.84 -10.03 -4.76
CA THR A 217 -19.10 -9.95 -3.98
C THR A 217 -19.05 -8.97 -2.81
N SER A 218 -17.92 -8.29 -2.62
CA SER A 218 -17.69 -7.34 -1.54
C SER A 218 -18.08 -5.93 -1.97
N TYR A 219 -18.09 -5.02 -0.99
CA TYR A 219 -18.38 -3.60 -1.17
C TYR A 219 -17.40 -2.78 -0.35
N ALA A 220 -17.19 -1.51 -0.73
CA ALA A 220 -16.41 -0.55 0.05
C ALA A 220 -16.78 -0.55 1.55
N GLN A 221 -15.76 -0.61 2.40
CA GLN A 221 -15.90 -0.87 3.84
C GLN A 221 -15.39 0.29 4.70
N THR A 222 -14.72 1.27 4.09
CA THR A 222 -14.26 2.51 4.70
C THR A 222 -14.65 3.68 3.80
N PRO A 223 -14.50 4.94 4.25
CA PRO A 223 -14.29 6.05 3.33
C PRO A 223 -13.17 5.67 2.35
N MET A 224 -13.44 5.86 1.05
CA MET A 224 -12.48 5.55 -0.02
C MET A 224 -11.55 6.74 -0.24
N LEU A 225 -10.56 6.58 -1.13
CA LEU A 225 -9.47 7.54 -1.32
C LEU A 225 -9.92 9.02 -1.43
N HIS A 226 -10.96 9.31 -2.23
CA HIS A 226 -11.47 10.67 -2.41
C HIS A 226 -12.32 11.14 -1.24
N ASP A 227 -13.01 10.22 -0.56
CA ASP A 227 -13.78 10.55 0.63
C ASP A 227 -12.84 11.00 1.76
N ILE A 228 -11.72 10.30 1.96
CA ILE A 228 -10.70 10.65 2.95
C ILE A 228 -10.15 12.05 2.66
N ALA A 229 -9.71 12.31 1.42
CA ALA A 229 -9.20 13.62 1.03
C ALA A 229 -10.22 14.75 1.28
N ALA A 230 -11.49 14.52 0.91
CA ALA A 230 -12.55 15.50 1.08
C ALA A 230 -12.91 15.73 2.55
N ILE A 231 -12.98 14.69 3.37
CA ILE A 231 -13.34 14.84 4.78
C ILE A 231 -12.22 15.49 5.58
N GLN A 232 -10.96 15.17 5.28
CA GLN A 232 -9.79 15.81 5.88
C GLN A 232 -9.69 17.29 5.51
N ALA A 233 -10.01 17.65 4.28
CA ALA A 233 -10.08 19.07 3.89
C ALA A 233 -11.18 19.85 4.64
N LYS A 234 -12.21 19.16 5.13
CA LYS A 234 -13.35 19.76 5.85
C LYS A 234 -13.10 19.86 7.36
N TYR A 235 -12.61 18.80 7.98
CA TYR A 235 -12.47 18.71 9.44
C TYR A 235 -11.03 18.67 9.93
N GLY A 236 -10.04 18.46 9.05
CA GLY A 236 -8.66 18.15 9.41
C GLY A 236 -8.41 16.64 9.40
N ALA A 237 -7.16 16.24 9.13
CA ALA A 237 -6.74 14.86 9.25
C ALA A 237 -6.58 14.45 10.72
N ASN A 238 -7.01 13.26 11.09
CA ASN A 238 -6.79 12.74 12.43
C ASN A 238 -5.35 12.22 12.57
N MET A 239 -4.49 13.05 13.15
CA MET A 239 -3.09 12.71 13.39
C MET A 239 -2.86 11.90 14.69
N GLU A 240 -3.93 11.50 15.39
CA GLU A 240 -3.86 10.62 16.57
C GLU A 240 -4.17 9.15 16.21
N THR A 241 -4.63 8.89 14.99
CA THR A 241 -4.97 7.54 14.53
C THR A 241 -3.71 6.73 14.26
N ARG A 242 -3.55 5.64 15.01
CA ARG A 242 -2.55 4.59 14.74
C ARG A 242 -1.09 5.05 14.66
N THR A 243 -0.70 6.04 15.47
CA THR A 243 0.64 6.68 15.45
C THR A 243 1.86 5.80 15.83
N GLY A 244 1.72 4.49 15.93
CA GLY A 244 2.83 3.57 16.20
C GLY A 244 2.79 2.43 15.18
N ASP A 245 3.80 1.57 15.19
CA ASP A 245 3.98 0.52 14.17
C ASP A 245 2.71 -0.35 14.01
N THR A 246 2.06 -0.20 12.86
CA THR A 246 0.77 -0.81 12.57
C THR A 246 0.91 -1.89 11.50
N VAL A 247 0.29 -3.04 11.76
CA VAL A 247 0.13 -4.10 10.76
C VAL A 247 -1.31 -4.09 10.28
N TYR A 248 -1.50 -3.87 8.98
CA TYR A 248 -2.77 -4.05 8.28
C TYR A 248 -2.74 -5.36 7.52
N GLY A 249 -3.84 -6.12 7.60
CA GLY A 249 -4.01 -7.38 6.89
C GLY A 249 -3.93 -8.59 7.80
N PHE A 250 -3.18 -9.62 7.40
CA PHE A 250 -2.89 -10.73 8.29
C PHE A 250 -2.07 -10.25 9.48
N ASN A 251 -2.22 -10.90 10.63
CA ASN A 251 -1.51 -10.52 11.86
C ASN A 251 -1.78 -9.07 12.33
N SER A 252 -2.90 -8.48 11.93
CA SER A 252 -3.21 -7.08 12.23
C SER A 252 -3.25 -6.77 13.73
N ASN A 253 -2.73 -5.61 14.10
CA ASN A 253 -2.75 -5.05 15.46
C ASN A 253 -3.67 -3.81 15.57
N THR A 254 -4.51 -3.57 14.57
CA THR A 254 -5.41 -2.39 14.50
C THR A 254 -6.62 -2.49 15.44
N ASP A 255 -6.85 -3.63 16.08
CA ASP A 255 -8.05 -3.98 16.87
C ASP A 255 -9.39 -3.79 16.11
N SER A 256 -9.35 -3.68 14.78
CA SER A 256 -10.52 -3.48 13.92
C SER A 256 -10.74 -4.68 13.00
N PRO A 257 -11.96 -5.25 12.92
CA PRO A 257 -12.25 -6.36 12.02
C PRO A 257 -12.14 -5.96 10.53
N LEU A 258 -12.11 -4.66 10.21
CA LEU A 258 -11.95 -4.16 8.85
C LEU A 258 -10.56 -4.46 8.29
N PHE A 259 -9.53 -4.37 9.14
CA PHE A 259 -8.13 -4.47 8.74
C PHE A 259 -7.50 -5.82 9.14
N ASP A 260 -8.22 -6.72 9.82
CA ASP A 260 -7.78 -8.09 10.07
C ASP A 260 -8.23 -9.04 8.95
N PHE A 261 -7.31 -9.42 8.05
CA PHE A 261 -7.63 -10.27 6.90
C PHE A 261 -7.76 -11.76 7.23
N ALA A 262 -7.51 -12.15 8.48
CA ALA A 262 -7.96 -13.46 8.95
C ALA A 262 -9.50 -13.50 9.05
N GLN A 263 -10.13 -12.36 9.33
CA GLN A 263 -11.58 -12.16 9.44
C GLN A 263 -12.19 -11.59 8.15
N ASN A 264 -11.63 -10.50 7.62
CA ASN A 264 -12.08 -9.83 6.40
C ASN A 264 -11.35 -10.37 5.16
N ARG A 265 -11.94 -11.37 4.52
CA ARG A 265 -11.31 -12.11 3.41
C ARG A 265 -11.42 -11.46 2.04
N GLU A 266 -12.31 -10.47 1.89
CA GLU A 266 -12.49 -9.70 0.66
C GLU A 266 -12.42 -8.19 1.00
N PRO A 267 -11.26 -7.69 1.48
CA PRO A 267 -11.13 -6.31 1.93
C PRO A 267 -11.27 -5.34 0.76
N VAL A 268 -12.16 -4.35 0.90
CA VAL A 268 -12.31 -3.24 -0.03
C VAL A 268 -12.27 -1.94 0.77
N LEU A 269 -11.12 -1.30 0.84
CA LEU A 269 -10.87 -0.22 1.81
C LEU A 269 -9.77 0.73 1.36
N SER A 270 -9.74 1.91 1.99
CA SER A 270 -8.62 2.84 1.92
C SER A 270 -8.01 2.98 3.32
N ILE A 271 -6.69 2.92 3.39
CA ILE A 271 -5.92 2.97 4.64
C ILE A 271 -5.50 4.40 4.91
N TRP A 272 -5.75 4.87 6.13
CA TRP A 272 -5.15 6.07 6.69
C TRP A 272 -4.31 5.66 7.88
N ASP A 273 -3.06 6.10 7.90
CA ASP A 273 -2.18 6.01 9.05
C ASP A 273 -1.53 7.38 9.28
N ALA A 274 -1.36 7.78 10.54
CA ALA A 274 -0.82 9.09 10.88
C ALA A 274 0.69 9.08 11.09
N ALA A 275 1.27 7.94 11.49
CA ALA A 275 2.70 7.78 11.73
C ALA A 275 3.00 6.35 12.20
N GLY A 276 4.22 5.89 11.97
CA GLY A 276 4.67 4.59 12.47
C GLY A 276 5.75 4.05 11.56
N ILE A 277 6.10 2.78 11.77
CA ILE A 277 6.69 1.96 10.72
C ILE A 277 5.68 0.84 10.45
N ASP A 278 4.93 1.01 9.37
CA ASP A 278 3.70 0.28 9.11
C ASP A 278 3.90 -0.80 8.05
N THR A 279 3.07 -1.84 8.10
CA THR A 279 3.18 -3.01 7.24
C THR A 279 1.83 -3.39 6.63
N LEU A 280 1.79 -3.58 5.31
CA LEU A 280 0.73 -4.34 4.65
C LEU A 280 1.10 -5.82 4.60
N ASP A 281 0.38 -6.64 5.36
CA ASP A 281 0.59 -8.07 5.44
C ASP A 281 -0.52 -8.83 4.70
N PHE A 282 -0.18 -9.31 3.51
CA PHE A 282 -1.02 -10.12 2.63
C PHE A 282 -0.62 -11.61 2.65
N SER A 283 0.22 -12.02 3.61
CA SER A 283 0.87 -13.36 3.66
C SER A 283 -0.07 -14.56 3.63
N GLY A 284 -1.33 -14.38 4.03
CA GLY A 284 -2.34 -15.44 4.03
C GLY A 284 -3.11 -15.60 2.72
N PHE A 285 -2.86 -14.77 1.71
CA PHE A 285 -3.45 -14.92 0.37
C PHE A 285 -2.60 -15.84 -0.52
N SER A 286 -3.25 -16.45 -1.51
CA SER A 286 -2.62 -17.40 -2.43
C SER A 286 -2.66 -16.97 -3.89
N GLU A 287 -3.46 -15.95 -4.17
CA GLU A 287 -3.60 -15.26 -5.44
C GLU A 287 -2.42 -14.30 -5.65
N ASP A 288 -2.10 -14.03 -6.91
CA ASP A 288 -1.12 -13.02 -7.29
C ASP A 288 -1.55 -11.63 -6.76
N THR A 289 -0.60 -10.93 -6.14
CA THR A 289 -0.78 -9.58 -5.62
C THR A 289 -0.07 -8.57 -6.52
N VAL A 290 -0.75 -7.47 -6.82
CA VAL A 290 -0.12 -6.25 -7.35
C VAL A 290 -0.21 -5.20 -6.25
N LEU A 291 0.92 -4.89 -5.63
CA LEU A 291 1.00 -4.00 -4.47
C LEU A 291 1.66 -2.68 -4.85
N ASP A 292 1.03 -1.58 -4.45
CA ASP A 292 1.56 -0.22 -4.57
C ASP A 292 1.62 0.42 -3.18
N LEU A 293 2.84 0.67 -2.69
CA LEU A 293 3.07 1.31 -1.40
C LEU A 293 2.97 2.85 -1.45
N ASN A 294 2.72 3.45 -2.61
CA ASN A 294 2.67 4.90 -2.74
C ASN A 294 1.34 5.47 -2.22
N PRO A 295 1.36 6.62 -1.51
CA PRO A 295 0.14 7.33 -1.14
C PRO A 295 -0.70 7.68 -2.37
N GLY A 296 -2.00 7.34 -2.34
CA GLY A 296 -2.91 7.47 -3.47
C GLY A 296 -2.86 6.30 -4.47
N GLY A 297 -1.95 5.35 -4.29
CA GLY A 297 -1.85 4.11 -5.06
C GLY A 297 -2.97 3.13 -4.75
N PHE A 298 -3.24 2.23 -5.70
CA PHE A 298 -4.19 1.13 -5.56
C PHE A 298 -3.44 -0.20 -5.70
N SER A 299 -3.82 -1.14 -4.84
CA SER A 299 -3.33 -2.50 -4.82
C SER A 299 -4.45 -3.49 -5.15
N SER A 300 -4.08 -4.57 -5.82
CA SER A 300 -4.95 -5.70 -6.17
C SER A 300 -4.47 -6.93 -5.40
N THR A 301 -5.33 -7.51 -4.55
CA THR A 301 -5.02 -8.71 -3.77
C THR A 301 -6.30 -9.48 -3.44
N ALA A 302 -6.18 -10.63 -2.78
CA ALA A 302 -7.32 -11.49 -2.41
C ALA A 302 -8.20 -11.92 -3.60
N GLY A 303 -7.63 -11.96 -4.82
CA GLY A 303 -8.36 -12.22 -6.06
C GLY A 303 -9.25 -11.07 -6.54
N LEU A 304 -9.13 -9.88 -5.94
CA LEU A 304 -9.83 -8.66 -6.33
C LEU A 304 -8.89 -7.71 -7.10
N VAL A 305 -9.45 -6.68 -7.71
CA VAL A 305 -8.70 -5.68 -8.50
C VAL A 305 -8.92 -4.28 -7.92
N ASN A 306 -7.83 -3.56 -7.63
CA ASN A 306 -7.81 -2.20 -7.09
C ASN A 306 -8.69 -2.04 -5.83
N ASN A 307 -8.62 -3.02 -4.93
CA ASN A 307 -9.47 -3.13 -3.75
C ASN A 307 -8.90 -2.47 -2.49
N ILE A 308 -7.58 -2.26 -2.43
CA ILE A 308 -6.95 -1.57 -1.30
C ILE A 308 -6.25 -0.33 -1.83
N SER A 309 -6.49 0.83 -1.22
CA SER A 309 -5.72 2.05 -1.49
C SER A 309 -5.06 2.59 -0.23
N ILE A 310 -3.99 3.36 -0.40
CA ILE A 310 -3.37 4.14 0.68
C ILE A 310 -3.84 5.59 0.51
N ALA A 311 -4.36 6.20 1.58
CA ALA A 311 -4.84 7.57 1.55
C ALA A 311 -3.70 8.56 1.23
N PHE A 312 -4.05 9.71 0.64
CA PHE A 312 -3.08 10.78 0.45
C PHE A 312 -2.50 11.24 1.80
N GLY A 313 -1.18 11.29 1.90
CA GLY A 313 -0.47 11.73 3.11
C GLY A 313 -0.37 10.69 4.22
N ALA A 314 -0.77 9.44 3.96
CA ALA A 314 -0.42 8.30 4.81
C ALA A 314 0.80 7.59 4.21
N ASP A 315 1.80 7.32 5.05
CA ASP A 315 3.02 6.61 4.69
C ASP A 315 2.92 5.16 5.15
N ILE A 316 3.42 4.22 4.34
CA ILE A 316 3.48 2.79 4.67
C ILE A 316 4.85 2.28 4.20
N GLU A 317 5.64 1.75 5.11
CA GLU A 317 7.04 1.41 4.86
C GLU A 317 7.19 -0.02 4.34
N ASN A 318 6.40 -0.96 4.85
CA ASN A 318 6.71 -2.38 4.70
C ASN A 318 5.60 -3.18 4.04
N ALA A 319 5.99 -4.31 3.47
CA ALA A 319 5.08 -5.25 2.84
C ALA A 319 5.45 -6.70 3.12
N VAL A 320 4.43 -7.54 3.29
CA VAL A 320 4.55 -8.99 3.21
C VAL A 320 3.52 -9.47 2.20
N THR A 321 3.93 -10.16 1.14
CA THR A 321 2.99 -10.75 0.17
C THR A 321 2.87 -12.26 0.36
N GLY A 322 2.17 -12.92 -0.56
CA GLY A 322 1.57 -14.22 -0.34
C GLY A 322 2.37 -15.38 -0.90
N ARG A 323 1.65 -16.33 -1.50
CA ARG A 323 2.24 -17.45 -2.25
C ARG A 323 2.08 -17.32 -3.77
N GLY A 324 1.59 -16.16 -4.21
CA GLY A 324 1.34 -15.85 -5.61
C GLY A 324 2.63 -15.54 -6.34
N ASN A 325 2.54 -15.09 -7.59
CA ASN A 325 3.65 -14.39 -8.24
C ASN A 325 3.37 -12.89 -8.11
N ASP A 326 3.98 -12.27 -7.11
CA ASP A 326 3.61 -10.95 -6.65
C ASP A 326 4.46 -9.87 -7.33
N VAL A 327 3.84 -8.72 -7.60
CA VAL A 327 4.51 -7.53 -8.12
C VAL A 327 4.36 -6.42 -7.09
N ILE A 328 5.48 -5.94 -6.56
CA ILE A 328 5.52 -4.92 -5.51
C ILE A 328 6.19 -3.66 -6.05
N LEU A 329 5.46 -2.55 -6.06
CA LEU A 329 6.00 -1.21 -6.24
C LEU A 329 6.29 -0.59 -4.87
N GLY A 330 7.57 -0.37 -4.59
CA GLY A 330 8.02 0.40 -3.42
C GLY A 330 7.64 1.88 -3.53
N ASN A 331 7.92 2.63 -2.46
CA ASN A 331 7.73 4.09 -2.42
C ASN A 331 9.08 4.77 -2.13
N ALA A 332 9.05 6.08 -1.86
CA ALA A 332 10.27 6.84 -1.60
C ALA A 332 10.81 6.70 -0.16
N LEU A 333 10.28 5.77 0.63
CA LEU A 333 10.75 5.45 1.98
C LEU A 333 11.78 4.32 1.91
N ASN A 334 12.33 3.95 3.07
CA ASN A 334 13.11 2.71 3.18
C ASN A 334 12.14 1.54 3.32
N ASN A 335 11.93 0.76 2.27
CA ASN A 335 10.97 -0.34 2.31
C ASN A 335 11.60 -1.63 2.84
N VAL A 336 10.88 -2.34 3.72
CA VAL A 336 11.19 -3.74 4.07
C VAL A 336 10.12 -4.64 3.48
N VAL A 337 10.52 -5.51 2.55
CA VAL A 337 9.61 -6.38 1.81
C VAL A 337 10.01 -7.84 1.97
N ASP A 338 9.02 -8.69 2.29
CA ASP A 338 9.10 -10.13 2.11
C ASP A 338 8.01 -10.57 1.14
N ALA A 339 8.40 -10.96 -0.08
CA ALA A 339 7.41 -11.34 -1.08
C ALA A 339 6.87 -12.79 -0.90
N GLY A 340 7.37 -13.51 0.10
CA GLY A 340 6.86 -14.83 0.44
C GLY A 340 7.34 -15.92 -0.51
N ALA A 341 6.43 -16.65 -1.14
CA ALA A 341 6.80 -17.72 -2.05
C ALA A 341 6.22 -17.42 -3.42
N GLY A 342 6.96 -17.64 -4.49
CA GLY A 342 6.45 -17.20 -5.78
C GLY A 342 7.55 -17.07 -6.79
N ARG A 343 7.23 -16.36 -7.87
CA ARG A 343 8.24 -15.68 -8.68
C ARG A 343 7.93 -14.19 -8.60
N ASP A 344 8.60 -13.54 -7.67
CA ASP A 344 8.18 -12.23 -7.20
C ASP A 344 9.06 -11.14 -7.81
N THR A 345 8.43 -10.00 -8.10
CA THR A 345 9.06 -8.86 -8.76
C THR A 345 8.96 -7.61 -7.90
N PHE A 346 10.10 -7.01 -7.58
CA PHE A 346 10.15 -5.67 -6.98
C PHE A 346 10.40 -4.63 -8.08
N VAL A 347 9.54 -3.63 -8.16
CA VAL A 347 9.56 -2.60 -9.20
C VAL A 347 10.16 -1.32 -8.65
N ILE A 348 11.12 -0.76 -9.38
CA ILE A 348 11.72 0.55 -9.11
C ILE A 348 11.44 1.45 -10.31
N GLN A 349 10.85 2.61 -10.04
CA GLN A 349 10.53 3.61 -11.07
C GLN A 349 11.71 4.53 -11.39
N ALA A 350 12.88 3.93 -11.58
CA ALA A 350 14.11 4.59 -12.00
C ALA A 350 14.90 3.65 -12.92
N ASP A 351 15.83 4.22 -13.70
CA ASP A 351 16.77 3.43 -14.49
C ASP A 351 17.75 2.69 -13.57
N GLN A 352 18.32 1.56 -14.01
CA GLN A 352 19.19 0.73 -13.18
C GLN A 352 20.43 1.50 -12.66
N ASP A 353 20.95 2.45 -13.42
CA ASP A 353 22.14 3.24 -13.03
C ASP A 353 21.88 4.25 -11.89
N ALA A 354 20.61 4.45 -11.51
CA ALA A 354 20.20 5.30 -10.40
C ALA A 354 20.22 4.57 -9.04
N ALA A 355 20.48 3.26 -9.02
CA ALA A 355 20.53 2.46 -7.79
C ALA A 355 21.70 1.47 -7.79
N THR A 356 22.12 1.07 -6.59
CA THR A 356 23.05 -0.05 -6.40
C THR A 356 22.32 -1.20 -5.75
N VAL A 357 22.46 -2.40 -6.32
CA VAL A 357 21.84 -3.64 -5.82
C VAL A 357 22.93 -4.51 -5.18
N TYR A 358 22.74 -4.83 -3.90
CA TYR A 358 23.58 -5.74 -3.14
C TYR A 358 22.82 -7.04 -2.89
N VAL A 359 23.29 -8.13 -3.50
CA VAL A 359 22.75 -9.48 -3.28
C VAL A 359 23.66 -10.20 -2.29
N PHE A 360 23.08 -10.90 -1.32
CA PHE A 360 23.80 -11.66 -0.30
C PHE A 360 23.28 -13.10 -0.28
N ASP A 361 24.07 -14.05 0.25
CA ASP A 361 23.69 -15.46 0.24
C ASP A 361 22.50 -15.77 1.17
N THR A 362 22.49 -15.19 2.37
CA THR A 362 21.50 -15.51 3.41
C THR A 362 20.91 -14.27 4.09
N ARG A 363 21.04 -13.10 3.46
CA ARG A 363 20.52 -11.81 3.95
C ARG A 363 19.53 -11.24 2.95
N PRO A 364 18.64 -10.33 3.38
CA PRO A 364 17.84 -9.56 2.44
C PRO A 364 18.73 -8.85 1.42
N ILE A 365 18.27 -8.80 0.18
CA ILE A 365 18.85 -7.98 -0.87
C ILE A 365 18.71 -6.52 -0.43
N VAL A 366 19.74 -5.72 -0.66
CA VAL A 366 19.69 -4.29 -0.37
C VAL A 366 19.71 -3.52 -1.67
N ILE A 367 18.75 -2.62 -1.85
CA ILE A 367 18.76 -1.66 -2.95
C ILE A 367 18.95 -0.27 -2.36
N HIS A 368 19.99 0.43 -2.81
CA HIS A 368 20.26 1.79 -2.36
C HIS A 368 20.19 2.77 -3.52
N SER A 369 19.39 3.81 -3.35
CA SER A 369 19.18 4.88 -4.34
C SER A 369 19.09 6.25 -3.67
N ALA A 370 18.83 7.29 -4.46
CA ALA A 370 18.56 8.62 -3.92
C ALA A 370 17.24 8.71 -3.12
N GLN A 371 16.34 7.73 -3.26
CA GLN A 371 15.07 7.68 -2.53
C GLN A 371 15.24 7.05 -1.14
N GLY A 372 16.16 6.11 -0.98
CA GLY A 372 16.35 5.40 0.27
C GLY A 372 17.10 4.09 0.10
N THR A 373 17.00 3.26 1.13
CA THR A 373 17.56 1.92 1.19
C THR A 373 16.44 0.92 1.44
N ASP A 374 16.18 0.07 0.46
CA ASP A 374 15.20 -1.01 0.54
C ASP A 374 15.86 -2.32 0.92
N GLN A 375 15.14 -3.15 1.67
CA GLN A 375 15.55 -4.48 2.09
C GLN A 375 14.52 -5.51 1.62
N LEU A 376 14.94 -6.42 0.75
CA LEU A 376 14.04 -7.32 0.04
C LEU A 376 14.38 -8.78 0.32
N THR A 377 13.37 -9.54 0.73
CA THR A 377 13.45 -10.99 0.92
C THR A 377 12.49 -11.66 -0.06
N SER A 378 12.89 -12.84 -0.53
CA SER A 378 12.06 -13.66 -1.43
C SER A 378 11.74 -12.98 -2.78
N ILE A 379 12.66 -12.19 -3.33
CA ILE A 379 12.51 -11.55 -4.65
C ILE A 379 13.39 -12.26 -5.69
N GLU A 380 12.79 -12.69 -6.80
CA GLU A 380 13.51 -13.26 -7.93
C GLU A 380 13.90 -12.22 -8.98
N THR A 381 13.12 -11.14 -9.12
CA THR A 381 13.34 -10.12 -10.17
C THR A 381 13.24 -8.71 -9.62
N ILE A 382 14.22 -7.87 -9.96
CA ILE A 382 14.15 -6.43 -9.73
C ILE A 382 13.93 -5.77 -11.07
N SER A 383 12.77 -5.13 -11.26
CA SER A 383 12.39 -4.47 -12.50
C SER A 383 12.65 -2.96 -12.38
N PHE A 384 13.65 -2.47 -13.11
CA PHE A 384 13.89 -1.05 -13.32
C PHE A 384 13.07 -0.53 -14.51
N ALA A 385 13.08 0.79 -14.72
CA ALA A 385 12.37 1.41 -15.84
C ALA A 385 12.95 0.99 -17.21
N ASP A 386 14.25 0.72 -17.28
CA ASP A 386 15.00 0.43 -18.51
C ASP A 386 15.38 -1.05 -18.69
N THR A 387 15.46 -1.83 -17.60
CA THR A 387 15.85 -3.24 -17.65
C THR A 387 15.35 -4.04 -16.44
N ASP A 388 15.38 -5.37 -16.57
CA ASP A 388 15.16 -6.29 -15.47
C ASP A 388 16.49 -6.89 -15.00
N VAL A 389 16.60 -7.11 -13.69
CA VAL A 389 17.71 -7.80 -13.04
C VAL A 389 17.20 -9.11 -12.47
N ASP A 390 17.71 -10.23 -12.98
CA ASP A 390 17.53 -11.54 -12.36
C ASP A 390 18.46 -11.63 -11.15
N VAL A 391 17.86 -11.79 -9.96
CA VAL A 391 18.61 -11.86 -8.70
C VAL A 391 19.52 -13.08 -8.68
N ALA A 392 19.07 -14.21 -9.23
CA ALA A 392 19.82 -15.46 -9.22
C ALA A 392 21.07 -15.42 -10.12
N SER A 393 21.16 -14.45 -11.04
CA SER A 393 22.34 -14.25 -11.87
C SER A 393 23.36 -13.28 -11.26
N GLN A 394 23.04 -12.64 -10.13
CA GLN A 394 23.96 -11.71 -9.47
C GLN A 394 24.98 -12.47 -8.63
N THR A 395 26.22 -11.97 -8.61
CA THR A 395 27.24 -12.44 -7.67
C THR A 395 26.90 -11.95 -6.28
N SER A 396 26.88 -12.84 -5.30
CA SER A 396 26.68 -12.45 -3.91
C SER A 396 27.89 -11.70 -3.38
N ILE A 397 27.62 -10.74 -2.52
CA ILE A 397 28.61 -9.85 -1.90
C ILE A 397 28.95 -10.38 -0.51
N SER A 398 30.24 -10.38 -0.17
CA SER A 398 30.68 -10.72 1.18
C SER A 398 30.65 -9.49 2.10
N LEU A 399 29.96 -9.60 3.24
CA LEU A 399 30.00 -8.56 4.28
C LEU A 399 31.38 -8.41 4.92
N LEU A 400 32.20 -9.47 4.87
CA LEU A 400 33.58 -9.37 5.33
C LEU A 400 34.43 -8.53 4.38
N GLU A 401 34.11 -8.49 3.08
CA GLU A 401 34.76 -7.57 2.12
C GLU A 401 34.39 -6.11 2.42
N TYR A 402 33.17 -5.86 2.92
CA TYR A 402 32.81 -4.55 3.46
C TYR A 402 33.69 -4.17 4.67
N ALA A 403 33.88 -5.08 5.64
CA ALA A 403 34.81 -4.84 6.74
C ALA A 403 36.25 -4.58 6.24
N ALA A 404 36.73 -5.39 5.29
CA ALA A 404 38.06 -5.23 4.70
C ALA A 404 38.25 -3.92 3.92
N SER A 405 37.16 -3.38 3.35
CA SER A 405 37.16 -2.08 2.68
C SER A 405 37.27 -0.90 3.64
N HIS A 406 36.86 -1.08 4.90
CA HIS A 406 36.71 -0.01 5.88
C HIS A 406 37.35 -0.36 7.22
N ALA A 407 38.58 0.08 7.45
CA ALA A 407 39.36 -0.27 8.63
C ALA A 407 38.67 0.07 9.97
N ASP A 408 37.89 1.16 10.02
CA ASP A 408 37.12 1.55 11.21
C ASP A 408 35.93 0.62 11.47
N VAL A 409 35.26 0.16 10.41
CA VAL A 409 34.19 -0.84 10.48
C VAL A 409 34.76 -2.19 10.95
N ALA A 410 35.90 -2.63 10.39
CA ALA A 410 36.59 -3.83 10.85
C ALA A 410 37.06 -3.72 12.32
N GLU A 411 37.53 -2.55 12.76
CA GLU A 411 37.90 -2.34 14.17
C GLU A 411 36.69 -2.41 15.10
N ALA A 412 35.54 -1.88 14.66
CA ALA A 412 34.32 -1.83 15.46
C ALA A 412 33.59 -3.18 15.56
N PHE A 413 33.47 -3.89 14.44
CA PHE A 413 32.59 -5.06 14.33
C PHE A 413 33.32 -6.37 14.01
N GLY A 414 34.59 -6.30 13.60
CA GLY A 414 35.39 -7.46 13.24
C GLY A 414 34.75 -8.24 12.09
N THR A 415 34.44 -9.51 12.34
CA THR A 415 33.84 -10.44 11.37
C THR A 415 32.39 -10.79 11.71
N ASP A 416 31.74 -10.00 12.58
CA ASP A 416 30.34 -10.20 12.93
C ASP A 416 29.43 -9.70 11.80
N GLU A 417 29.02 -10.61 10.92
CA GLU A 417 28.21 -10.27 9.75
C GLU A 417 26.84 -9.67 10.09
N ASP A 418 26.26 -9.97 11.26
CA ASP A 418 25.01 -9.32 11.68
C ASP A 418 25.24 -7.83 11.88
N LEU A 419 26.29 -7.48 12.63
CA LEU A 419 26.64 -6.08 12.89
C LEU A 419 27.13 -5.36 11.63
N LEU A 420 27.86 -6.05 10.75
CA LEU A 420 28.32 -5.50 9.47
C LEU A 420 27.14 -5.20 8.53
N TYR A 421 26.18 -6.11 8.42
CA TYR A 421 24.97 -5.89 7.63
C TYR A 421 24.16 -4.71 8.16
N THR A 422 23.87 -4.70 9.47
CA THR A 422 23.15 -3.58 10.11
C THR A 422 23.87 -2.26 9.89
N HIS A 423 25.20 -2.22 10.09
CA HIS A 423 25.96 -1.00 9.86
C HIS A 423 25.94 -0.57 8.39
N LEU A 424 26.10 -1.48 7.44
CA LEU A 424 26.05 -1.16 6.01
C LEU A 424 24.72 -0.49 5.63
N VAL A 425 23.60 -1.10 6.02
CA VAL A 425 22.24 -0.65 5.67
C VAL A 425 21.86 0.65 6.38
N GLU A 426 22.07 0.73 7.70
CA GLU A 426 21.62 1.87 8.50
C GLU A 426 22.54 3.09 8.39
N HIS A 427 23.82 2.89 8.07
CA HIS A 427 24.84 3.94 8.09
C HIS A 427 25.72 3.95 6.84
N GLY A 428 26.36 2.84 6.51
CA GLY A 428 27.43 2.77 5.52
C GLY A 428 27.04 3.31 4.14
N LEU A 429 25.90 2.89 3.62
CA LEU A 429 25.41 3.32 2.30
C LEU A 429 25.10 4.83 2.28
N ASN A 430 24.44 5.33 3.34
CA ASN A 430 24.15 6.76 3.51
C ASN A 430 25.42 7.61 3.72
N GLU A 431 26.49 7.02 4.26
CA GLU A 431 27.82 7.64 4.35
C GLU A 431 28.57 7.66 3.01
N GLY A 432 28.02 7.02 1.96
CA GLY A 432 28.65 6.86 0.65
C GLY A 432 29.75 5.81 0.64
N ARG A 433 29.74 4.86 1.59
CA ARG A 433 30.73 3.78 1.63
C ARG A 433 30.43 2.74 0.54
N THR A 434 31.48 2.34 -0.15
CA THR A 434 31.46 1.28 -1.17
C THR A 434 32.23 0.05 -0.70
N ILE A 435 32.03 -1.09 -1.35
CA ILE A 435 32.79 -2.32 -1.07
C ILE A 435 33.85 -2.44 -2.17
N ASP A 436 35.07 -2.00 -1.86
CA ASP A 436 36.16 -1.86 -2.84
C ASP A 436 37.22 -2.96 -2.71
N PHE A 437 37.23 -3.71 -1.60
CA PHE A 437 38.12 -4.84 -1.39
C PHE A 437 37.55 -6.09 -2.06
N SER A 438 38.33 -6.74 -2.92
CA SER A 438 38.02 -8.07 -3.46
C SER A 438 38.98 -9.12 -2.89
N ALA A 439 38.42 -10.12 -2.23
CA ALA A 439 39.16 -11.24 -1.66
C ALA A 439 39.84 -12.07 -2.75
N LEU A 440 39.18 -12.27 -3.89
CA LEU A 440 39.75 -13.01 -5.01
C LEU A 440 40.90 -12.25 -5.66
N ASP A 441 40.78 -10.94 -5.86
CA ASP A 441 41.91 -10.13 -6.36
C ASP A 441 43.08 -10.14 -5.35
N TYR A 442 42.76 -10.13 -4.06
CA TYR A 442 43.76 -10.26 -3.00
C TYR A 442 44.46 -11.62 -3.02
N ILE A 443 43.73 -12.73 -3.17
CA ILE A 443 44.34 -14.06 -3.30
C ILE A 443 45.17 -14.15 -4.58
N ALA A 444 44.64 -13.69 -5.72
CA ALA A 444 45.33 -13.70 -7.01
C ALA A 444 46.66 -12.91 -6.98
N SER A 445 46.74 -11.91 -6.09
CA SER A 445 47.96 -11.11 -5.87
C SER A 445 49.07 -11.85 -5.10
N HIS A 446 48.74 -12.97 -4.45
CA HIS A 446 49.63 -13.65 -3.51
C HIS A 446 49.66 -15.16 -3.77
N ARG A 447 50.74 -15.62 -4.43
CA ARG A 447 50.89 -17.03 -4.81
C ARG A 447 50.78 -18.02 -3.64
N ASP A 448 51.27 -17.65 -2.46
CA ASP A 448 51.14 -18.47 -1.26
C ASP A 448 49.67 -18.65 -0.84
N LEU A 449 48.83 -17.63 -1.06
CA LEU A 449 47.39 -17.72 -0.78
C LEU A 449 46.66 -18.55 -1.84
N ILE A 450 47.04 -18.44 -3.11
CA ILE A 450 46.51 -19.32 -4.18
C ILE A 450 46.75 -20.80 -3.82
N GLU A 451 47.97 -21.14 -3.40
CA GLU A 451 48.36 -22.51 -3.07
C GLU A 451 47.64 -23.05 -1.82
N VAL A 452 47.20 -22.19 -0.90
CA VAL A 452 46.59 -22.58 0.38
C VAL A 452 45.06 -22.54 0.32
N TYR A 453 44.48 -21.48 -0.21
CA TYR A 453 43.04 -21.21 -0.15
C TYR A 453 42.32 -21.48 -1.48
N GLY A 454 43.01 -21.39 -2.62
CA GLY A 454 42.33 -21.40 -3.91
C GLY A 454 41.34 -20.23 -4.02
N ALA A 455 40.26 -20.38 -4.80
CA ALA A 455 39.26 -19.33 -5.01
C ALA A 455 38.23 -19.29 -3.87
N ASP A 456 38.70 -19.04 -2.65
CA ASP A 456 37.88 -18.98 -1.44
C ASP A 456 37.80 -17.53 -0.93
N ILE A 457 36.64 -16.89 -1.15
CA ILE A 457 36.38 -15.49 -0.76
C ILE A 457 36.53 -15.30 0.75
N GLU A 458 35.90 -16.18 1.54
CA GLU A 458 35.88 -16.08 2.99
C GLU A 458 37.28 -16.25 3.58
N ALA A 459 38.04 -17.25 3.12
CA ALA A 459 39.42 -17.45 3.58
C ALA A 459 40.34 -16.28 3.19
N GLY A 460 40.17 -15.72 1.99
CA GLY A 460 40.95 -14.58 1.51
C GLY A 460 40.75 -13.33 2.35
N VAL A 461 39.49 -12.99 2.63
CA VAL A 461 39.16 -11.80 3.40
C VAL A 461 39.50 -11.95 4.89
N LEU A 462 39.29 -13.13 5.48
CA LEU A 462 39.72 -13.42 6.86
C LEU A 462 41.25 -13.30 7.00
N HIS A 463 42.02 -13.84 6.04
CA HIS A 463 43.46 -13.67 6.04
C HIS A 463 43.87 -12.20 5.95
N TYR A 464 43.21 -11.41 5.11
CA TYR A 464 43.50 -9.98 4.98
C TYR A 464 43.25 -9.23 6.29
N LEU A 465 42.10 -9.46 6.91
CA LEU A 465 41.70 -8.83 8.17
C LEU A 465 42.62 -9.23 9.34
N GLU A 466 43.04 -10.50 9.42
CA GLU A 466 43.85 -11.01 10.53
C GLU A 466 45.36 -10.72 10.37
N PHE A 467 45.89 -10.87 9.15
CA PHE A 467 47.33 -10.79 8.89
C PHE A 467 47.69 -9.78 7.81
N GLY A 468 46.94 -9.76 6.70
CA GLY A 468 47.30 -9.00 5.50
C GLY A 468 47.55 -7.51 5.76
N LEU A 469 46.68 -6.86 6.55
CA LEU A 469 46.83 -5.46 6.96
C LEU A 469 48.13 -5.22 7.75
N ALA A 470 48.42 -6.08 8.74
CA ALA A 470 49.62 -5.96 9.58
C ALA A 470 50.91 -6.27 8.81
N GLU A 471 50.83 -7.15 7.82
CA GLU A 471 51.92 -7.51 6.93
C GLU A 471 52.16 -6.48 5.81
N GLY A 472 51.23 -5.56 5.60
CA GLY A 472 51.27 -4.59 4.50
C GLY A 472 51.03 -5.23 3.13
N ARG A 473 50.32 -6.36 3.08
CA ARG A 473 49.89 -7.00 1.83
C ARG A 473 48.76 -6.21 1.19
N GLY A 474 48.74 -6.15 -0.14
CA GLY A 474 47.73 -5.42 -0.90
C GLY A 474 47.45 -6.06 -2.25
N ILE A 475 46.41 -5.59 -2.93
CA ILE A 475 46.00 -6.09 -4.24
C ILE A 475 46.97 -5.55 -5.31
N THR A 476 47.58 -6.45 -6.08
CA THR A 476 48.46 -6.16 -7.22
C THR A 476 48.04 -6.91 -8.49
N PHE A 477 47.07 -7.82 -8.39
CA PHE A 477 46.45 -8.48 -9.53
C PHE A 477 45.72 -7.45 -10.40
N ASP A 478 45.94 -7.53 -11.71
CA ASP A 478 45.31 -6.67 -12.71
C ASP A 478 44.38 -7.53 -13.57
N ALA A 479 43.10 -7.52 -13.21
CA ALA A 479 42.06 -8.29 -13.89
C ALA A 479 41.96 -7.92 -15.37
N ALA A 480 42.09 -6.63 -15.72
CA ALA A 480 41.99 -6.18 -17.11
C ALA A 480 43.16 -6.69 -17.94
N ALA A 481 44.40 -6.57 -17.41
CA ALA A 481 45.57 -7.09 -18.09
C ALA A 481 45.53 -8.62 -18.24
N PHE A 482 44.97 -9.34 -17.27
CA PHE A 482 44.77 -10.79 -17.36
C PHE A 482 43.78 -11.16 -18.48
N LEU A 483 42.62 -10.49 -18.55
CA LEU A 483 41.63 -10.75 -19.60
C LEU A 483 42.16 -10.36 -20.99
N ASP A 484 42.88 -9.25 -21.12
CA ASP A 484 43.51 -8.83 -22.38
C ASP A 484 44.53 -9.84 -22.89
N ALA A 485 45.25 -10.51 -21.97
CA ALA A 485 46.21 -11.55 -22.30
C ALA A 485 45.56 -12.91 -22.63
N ASN A 486 44.31 -13.12 -22.21
CA ASN A 486 43.56 -14.36 -22.38
C ASN A 486 42.17 -14.08 -23.00
N PRO A 487 42.13 -13.58 -24.26
CA PRO A 487 40.87 -13.16 -24.90
C PRO A 487 39.89 -14.32 -25.12
N ASP A 488 40.37 -15.56 -25.10
CA ASP A 488 39.57 -16.78 -25.16
C ASP A 488 38.74 -17.02 -23.89
N LEU A 489 39.13 -16.43 -22.75
CA LEU A 489 38.36 -16.49 -21.50
C LEU A 489 37.20 -15.47 -21.48
N VAL A 490 37.24 -14.44 -22.33
CA VAL A 490 36.20 -13.40 -22.40
C VAL A 490 34.89 -13.97 -22.97
N ASP A 491 34.95 -14.87 -23.95
CA ASP A 491 33.77 -15.51 -24.55
C ASP A 491 33.14 -16.61 -23.67
N VAL A 492 33.80 -17.01 -22.57
CA VAL A 492 33.30 -17.99 -21.58
C VAL A 492 32.47 -17.31 -20.47
N GLN A 493 32.41 -15.97 -20.43
CA GLN A 493 31.63 -15.20 -19.44
C GLN A 493 30.10 -15.35 -19.53
N GLY A 494 29.59 -16.26 -20.36
CA GLY A 494 28.26 -16.85 -20.15
C GLY A 494 28.16 -17.70 -18.86
N MET A 495 29.27 -17.83 -18.11
CA MET A 495 29.38 -18.45 -16.79
C MET A 495 29.91 -17.39 -15.80
N SER A 496 29.30 -17.28 -14.62
CA SER A 496 29.38 -16.15 -13.67
C SER A 496 30.71 -15.97 -12.90
N LEU A 497 31.87 -16.30 -13.48
CA LEU A 497 33.16 -16.28 -12.78
C LEU A 497 33.93 -14.96 -13.00
N SER A 498 34.57 -14.46 -11.94
CA SER A 498 35.44 -13.28 -12.02
C SER A 498 36.79 -13.61 -12.66
N ALA A 499 37.49 -12.59 -13.18
CA ALA A 499 38.83 -12.75 -13.77
C ALA A 499 39.85 -13.34 -12.77
N ALA A 500 39.79 -12.91 -11.51
CA ALA A 500 40.63 -13.45 -10.45
C ALA A 500 40.33 -14.92 -10.16
N GLN A 501 39.05 -15.31 -10.14
CA GLN A 501 38.68 -16.71 -9.96
C GLN A 501 39.29 -17.60 -11.05
N LEU A 502 39.15 -17.19 -12.32
CA LEU A 502 39.76 -17.91 -13.44
C LEU A 502 41.28 -18.04 -13.30
N TYR A 503 41.97 -16.95 -12.90
CA TYR A 503 43.41 -16.97 -12.70
C TYR A 503 43.85 -17.91 -11.56
N ILE A 504 43.09 -17.97 -10.47
CA ILE A 504 43.37 -18.82 -9.31
C ILE A 504 43.16 -20.30 -9.63
N GLU A 505 42.19 -20.62 -10.48
CA GLU A 505 41.82 -22.01 -10.84
C GLU A 505 42.68 -22.62 -11.97
N MET A 506 43.53 -21.81 -12.63
CA MET A 506 44.48 -22.22 -13.68
C MET A 506 45.81 -22.74 -13.12
#